data_AF-A0A3D1Q907-F1
#
_entry.id   AF-A0A3D1Q907-F1
#
_cell.length_a   1.000
_cell.length_b   1.000
_cell.length_c   1.000
_cell.angle_alpha   90.00
_cell.angle_beta   90.00
_cell.angle_gamma   90.00
#
_symmetry.space_group_name_H-M   'P 1'
#
loop_
_entity.id
_entity.type
_entity.pdbx_description
1 polymer ?
#
loop_
_entity_poly.entity_id
_entity_poly.type
_entity_poly.pdbx_seq_one_letter_code
_entity_poly.pdbx_strand_id
1 'polypeptide(L)'
;MKIKRITAQDETLRQFLAAGEESLQGYEEQVRAIAEQIKARGDQAVLEYTCRFDGPVDESNMLVSEDEFDEAYDLVDDEYLNAIRNAIDNITAFHNRQLKNSWM
;
A
#
# COMPACT_ATOMS: atom_id res chain seq x y z
N MET A 1 26.66 11.38 -13.60
CA MET A 1 26.12 10.10 -13.08
C MET A 1 27.08 8.98 -13.47
N LYS A 2 27.65 8.22 -12.50
CA LYS A 2 28.57 7.10 -12.82
C LYS A 2 27.75 5.82 -13.01
N ILE A 3 27.46 5.46 -14.25
CA ILE A 3 26.79 4.19 -14.58
C ILE A 3 27.82 3.06 -14.40
N LYS A 4 27.58 2.16 -13.45
CA LYS A 4 28.38 0.94 -13.29
C LYS A 4 27.86 -0.12 -14.27
N ARG A 5 28.76 -0.70 -15.07
CA ARG A 5 28.46 -1.87 -15.90
C ARG A 5 28.81 -3.12 -15.10
N ILE A 6 27.82 -3.96 -14.83
CA ILE A 6 27.95 -5.21 -14.09
C ILE A 6 27.62 -6.35 -15.05
N THR A 7 28.41 -7.43 -15.04
CA THR A 7 28.15 -8.65 -15.84
C THR A 7 27.51 -9.73 -14.97
N ALA A 8 26.81 -10.70 -15.58
CA ALA A 8 26.05 -11.72 -14.85
C ALA A 8 26.89 -12.60 -13.91
N GLN A 9 28.21 -12.61 -14.07
CA GLN A 9 29.16 -13.41 -13.29
C GLN A 9 29.86 -12.60 -12.18
N ASP A 10 29.56 -11.30 -12.10
CA ASP A 10 30.19 -10.39 -11.15
C ASP A 10 29.62 -10.61 -9.74
N GLU A 11 30.50 -10.80 -8.76
CA GLU A 11 30.14 -10.92 -7.35
C GLU A 11 29.40 -9.65 -6.86
N THR A 12 29.66 -8.51 -7.49
CA THR A 12 28.94 -7.25 -7.26
C THR A 12 27.45 -7.36 -7.59
N LEU A 13 27.07 -8.18 -8.59
CA LEU A 13 25.65 -8.45 -8.89
C LEU A 13 25.01 -9.27 -7.78
N ARG A 14 25.71 -10.29 -7.29
CA ARG A 14 25.20 -11.14 -6.21
C ARG A 14 25.02 -10.36 -4.92
N GLN A 15 25.99 -9.53 -4.56
CA GLN A 15 25.90 -8.65 -3.39
C GLN A 15 24.76 -7.63 -3.53
N PHE A 16 24.55 -7.07 -4.71
CA PHE A 16 23.42 -6.16 -4.96
C PHE A 16 22.06 -6.86 -4.82
N LEU A 17 21.93 -8.09 -5.35
CA LEU A 17 20.71 -8.88 -5.23
C LEU A 17 20.45 -9.32 -3.78
N ALA A 18 21.49 -9.76 -3.07
CA ALA A 18 21.41 -10.16 -1.66
C ALA A 18 21.13 -8.97 -0.73
N ALA A 19 21.55 -7.75 -1.08
CA ALA A 19 21.21 -6.55 -0.32
C ALA A 19 19.70 -6.21 -0.34
N GLY A 20 18.97 -6.70 -1.34
CA GLY A 20 17.50 -6.63 -1.38
C GLY A 20 16.81 -7.65 -0.45
N GLU A 21 17.54 -8.64 0.07
CA GLU A 21 17.08 -9.57 1.09
C GLU A 21 17.36 -9.00 2.50
N GLU A 22 16.86 -7.79 2.77
CA GLU A 22 16.80 -7.32 4.16
C GLU A 22 16.00 -8.33 5.00
N SER A 23 16.57 -8.75 6.13
CA SER A 23 15.97 -9.79 6.96
C SER A 23 14.68 -9.29 7.61
N LEU A 24 13.55 -9.66 7.02
CA LEU A 24 12.20 -9.44 7.56
C LEU A 24 11.99 -10.11 8.93
N GLN A 25 12.90 -10.99 9.36
CA GLN A 25 12.85 -11.68 10.65
C GLN A 25 12.79 -10.69 11.82
N GLY A 26 13.41 -9.51 11.69
CA GLY A 26 13.40 -8.49 12.74
C GLY A 26 12.01 -7.92 13.05
N TYR A 27 11.06 -8.02 12.12
CA TYR A 27 9.71 -7.49 12.27
C TYR A 27 8.65 -8.56 12.50
N GLU A 28 8.97 -9.82 12.22
CA GLU A 28 8.01 -10.93 12.25
C GLU A 28 7.30 -11.05 13.61
N GLU A 29 8.06 -10.98 14.70
CA GLU A 29 7.49 -11.10 16.06
C GLU A 29 6.55 -9.94 16.40
N GLN A 30 6.90 -8.71 15.97
CA GLN A 30 6.09 -7.53 16.22
C GLN A 30 4.80 -7.56 15.41
N VAL A 31 4.89 -7.91 14.11
CA VAL A 31 3.71 -8.04 13.23
C VAL A 31 2.78 -9.14 13.73
N ARG A 32 3.34 -10.30 14.12
CA ARG A 32 2.57 -11.40 14.70
C ARG A 32 1.82 -10.97 15.95
N ALA A 33 2.49 -10.27 16.87
CA ALA A 33 1.86 -9.78 18.09
C ALA A 33 0.70 -8.80 17.79
N ILE A 34 0.88 -7.86 16.87
CA ILE A 34 -0.18 -6.93 16.45
C ILE A 34 -1.37 -7.70 15.85
N ALA A 35 -1.11 -8.64 14.94
CA ALA A 35 -2.15 -9.45 14.31
C ALA A 35 -2.94 -10.29 15.33
N GLU A 36 -2.26 -10.87 16.32
CA GLU A 36 -2.92 -11.60 17.42
C GLU A 36 -3.81 -10.69 18.26
N GLN A 37 -3.38 -9.46 18.56
CA GLN A 37 -4.19 -8.48 19.28
C GLN A 37 -5.43 -8.07 18.50
N ILE A 38 -5.28 -7.79 17.19
CA ILE A 38 -6.41 -7.45 16.32
C ILE A 38 -7.38 -8.63 16.19
N LYS A 39 -6.89 -9.86 16.06
CA LYS A 39 -7.74 -11.05 16.02
C LYS A 39 -8.54 -11.26 17.30
N ALA A 40 -7.95 -10.95 18.46
CA ALA A 40 -8.60 -11.14 19.76
C ALA A 40 -9.59 -10.01 20.11
N ARG A 41 -9.30 -8.77 19.71
CA ARG A 41 -10.02 -7.57 20.20
C ARG A 41 -10.68 -6.72 19.10
N GLY A 42 -10.49 -7.07 17.82
CA GLY A 42 -11.08 -6.37 16.69
C GLY A 42 -10.70 -4.89 16.63
N ASP A 43 -11.70 -4.05 16.35
CA ASP A 43 -11.54 -2.60 16.15
C ASP A 43 -10.95 -1.88 17.37
N GLN A 44 -11.17 -2.39 18.59
CA GLN A 44 -10.54 -1.83 19.78
C GLN A 44 -9.01 -1.85 19.67
N ALA A 45 -8.43 -2.96 19.20
CA ALA A 45 -6.98 -3.04 19.00
C ALA A 45 -6.54 -2.13 17.84
N VAL A 46 -7.35 -1.99 16.79
CA VAL A 46 -7.05 -1.06 15.68
C VAL A 46 -6.96 0.37 16.19
N LEU A 47 -7.99 0.85 16.92
CA LEU A 47 -8.02 2.20 17.52
C LEU A 47 -6.83 2.45 18.45
N GLU A 48 -6.48 1.49 19.31
CA GLU A 48 -5.31 1.59 20.20
C GLU A 48 -4.00 1.73 19.43
N TYR A 49 -3.81 0.95 18.36
CA TYR A 49 -2.59 1.03 17.55
C TYR A 49 -2.55 2.30 16.70
N THR A 50 -3.65 2.73 16.11
CA THR A 50 -3.73 4.01 15.38
C THR A 50 -3.45 5.19 16.31
N CYS A 51 -4.03 5.21 17.53
CA CYS A 51 -3.71 6.22 18.55
C CYS A 51 -2.23 6.24 18.93
N ARG A 52 -1.58 5.07 18.95
CA ARG A 52 -0.17 4.94 19.31
C ARG A 52 0.77 5.42 18.21
N PHE A 53 0.44 5.19 16.94
CA PHE A 53 1.36 5.38 15.82
C PHE A 53 1.05 6.59 14.95
N ASP A 54 -0.24 6.90 14.74
CA ASP A 54 -0.67 7.84 13.70
C ASP A 54 -1.36 9.08 14.27
N GLY A 55 -2.16 8.93 15.33
CA GLY A 55 -2.85 10.05 15.98
C GLY A 55 -4.18 9.68 16.61
N PRO A 56 -4.81 10.62 17.35
CA PRO A 56 -6.03 10.35 18.09
C PRO A 56 -7.19 9.96 17.16
N VAL A 57 -7.77 8.79 17.40
CA VAL A 57 -8.95 8.25 16.72
C VAL A 57 -9.84 7.55 17.75
N ASP A 58 -11.14 7.55 17.53
CA ASP A 58 -12.11 6.80 18.32
C ASP A 58 -13.18 6.16 17.40
N GLU A 59 -14.15 5.47 18.00
CA GLU A 59 -15.20 4.78 17.26
C GLU A 59 -16.04 5.70 16.38
N SER A 60 -16.10 7.00 16.68
CA SER A 60 -16.93 7.97 15.96
C SER A 60 -16.27 8.51 14.68
N ASN A 61 -14.94 8.45 14.58
CA ASN A 61 -14.18 9.01 13.45
C ASN A 61 -13.22 8.01 12.80
N MET A 62 -13.34 6.72 13.12
CA MET A 62 -12.54 5.65 12.48
C MET A 62 -12.83 5.52 10.98
N LEU A 63 -14.05 5.83 10.54
CA LEU A 63 -14.46 5.83 9.14
C LEU A 63 -14.50 7.25 8.61
N VAL A 64 -13.96 7.45 7.42
CA VAL A 64 -14.08 8.72 6.68
C VAL A 64 -15.53 8.91 6.27
N SER A 65 -16.07 10.09 6.54
CA SER A 65 -17.44 10.50 6.22
C SER A 65 -17.59 10.93 4.76
N GLU A 66 -18.82 10.92 4.24
CA GLU A 66 -19.12 11.43 2.89
C GLU A 66 -18.74 12.91 2.75
N ASP A 67 -18.98 13.71 3.79
CA ASP A 67 -18.61 15.14 3.80
C ASP A 67 -17.08 15.34 3.67
N GLU A 68 -16.27 14.50 4.32
CA GLU A 68 -14.80 14.55 4.19
C GLU A 68 -14.34 14.13 2.79
N PHE A 69 -15.06 13.22 2.11
CA PHE A 69 -14.79 12.91 0.71
C PHE A 69 -15.09 14.11 -0.19
N ASP A 70 -16.24 14.76 0.00
CA ASP A 70 -16.65 15.93 -0.79
C ASP A 70 -15.66 17.10 -0.60
N GLU A 71 -15.27 17.38 0.65
CA GLU A 71 -14.25 18.40 0.94
C GLU A 71 -12.91 18.06 0.25
N ALA A 72 -12.50 16.79 0.27
CA ALA A 72 -11.27 16.38 -0.38
C ALA A 72 -11.33 16.56 -1.92
N TYR A 73 -12.49 16.37 -2.55
CA TYR A 73 -12.67 16.65 -3.99
C TYR A 73 -12.53 18.13 -4.31
N ASP A 74 -13.06 19.01 -3.45
CA ASP A 74 -12.99 20.47 -3.63
C ASP A 74 -11.56 21.03 -3.47
N LEU A 75 -10.68 20.29 -2.78
CA LEU A 75 -9.27 20.68 -2.58
C LEU A 75 -8.34 20.32 -3.74
N VAL A 76 -8.83 19.59 -4.75
CA VAL A 76 -8.03 19.05 -5.84
C VAL A 76 -8.45 19.68 -7.17
N ASP A 77 -7.48 20.08 -7.99
CA ASP A 77 -7.77 20.73 -9.26
C ASP A 77 -8.27 19.75 -10.35
N ASP A 78 -9.01 20.31 -11.31
CA ASP A 78 -9.60 19.55 -12.41
C ASP A 78 -8.56 18.84 -13.29
N GLU A 79 -7.36 19.41 -13.45
CA GLU A 79 -6.31 18.80 -14.28
C GLU A 79 -5.82 17.50 -13.65
N TYR A 80 -5.59 17.52 -12.34
CA TYR A 80 -5.21 16.34 -11.56
C TYR A 80 -6.32 15.28 -11.59
N LEU A 81 -7.58 15.66 -11.38
CA LEU A 81 -8.71 14.72 -11.47
C LEU A 81 -8.82 14.09 -12.86
N ASN A 82 -8.61 14.86 -13.92
CA ASN A 82 -8.60 14.34 -15.28
C ASN A 82 -7.44 13.37 -15.54
N ALA A 83 -6.26 13.63 -14.97
CA ALA A 83 -5.13 12.70 -15.04
C ALA A 83 -5.43 11.36 -14.35
N ILE A 84 -6.03 11.38 -13.16
CA ILE A 84 -6.47 10.19 -12.43
C ILE A 84 -7.52 9.41 -13.23
N ARG A 85 -8.53 10.08 -13.79
CA ARG A 85 -9.59 9.46 -14.61
C ARG A 85 -9.01 8.75 -15.84
N ASN A 86 -8.09 9.40 -16.55
CA ASN A 86 -7.39 8.78 -17.67
C ASN A 86 -6.59 7.54 -17.25
N ALA A 87 -5.94 7.57 -16.08
CA ALA A 87 -5.26 6.40 -15.54
C ALA A 87 -6.23 5.26 -15.23
N ILE A 88 -7.37 5.56 -14.61
CA ILE A 88 -8.44 4.59 -14.32
C ILE A 88 -8.93 3.92 -15.61
N ASP A 89 -9.18 4.68 -16.68
CA ASP A 89 -9.64 4.14 -17.96
C ASP A 89 -8.63 3.17 -18.58
N ASN A 90 -7.34 3.55 -18.57
CA ASN A 90 -6.27 2.72 -19.10
C ASN A 90 -6.08 1.42 -18.29
N ILE A 91 -6.08 1.52 -16.96
CA ILE A 91 -5.94 0.38 -16.05
C ILE A 91 -7.13 -0.57 -16.23
N THR A 92 -8.35 -0.04 -16.22
CA THR A 92 -9.60 -0.79 -16.41
C THR A 92 -9.62 -1.51 -17.75
N ALA A 93 -9.28 -0.81 -18.84
CA ALA A 93 -9.25 -1.38 -20.18
C ALA A 93 -8.25 -2.54 -20.30
N PHE A 94 -7.10 -2.44 -19.64
CA PHE A 94 -6.12 -3.52 -19.59
C PHE A 94 -6.63 -4.73 -18.80
N HIS A 95 -7.11 -4.53 -17.58
CA HIS A 95 -7.57 -5.62 -16.71
C HIS A 95 -8.81 -6.32 -17.25
N ASN A 96 -9.71 -5.60 -17.93
CA ASN A 96 -10.87 -6.20 -18.60
C ASN A 96 -10.46 -7.23 -19.67
N ARG A 97 -9.32 -7.04 -20.33
CA ARG A 97 -8.79 -8.01 -21.32
C ARG A 97 -8.15 -9.23 -20.66
N GLN A 98 -7.85 -9.19 -19.36
CA GLN A 98 -7.28 -10.31 -18.60
C GLN A 98 -8.36 -11.21 -17.99
N LEU A 99 -9.64 -10.84 -18.07
CA LEU A 99 -10.74 -11.69 -17.62
C LEU A 99 -10.69 -13.02 -18.40
N LYS A 100 -10.70 -14.12 -17.65
CA LYS A 100 -10.77 -15.46 -18.25
C LYS A 100 -12.16 -15.63 -18.85
N ASN A 101 -12.22 -15.88 -20.15
CA ASN A 101 -13.47 -16.29 -20.78
C ASN A 101 -13.85 -17.68 -20.26
N SER A 102 -15.11 -17.83 -19.85
CA SER A 102 -15.60 -19.07 -19.22
C SER A 102 -15.65 -20.28 -20.16
N TRP A 103 -15.40 -20.08 -21.47
CA TRP A 103 -15.43 -21.13 -22.48
C TRP A 103 -14.35 -20.90 -23.55
N MET A 104 -13.21 -21.59 -23.37
CA MET A 104 -12.37 -22.20 -24.41
C MET A 104 -11.82 -23.51 -23.83
#